data_AF-A0AAW2JF20-F1
#
_entry.id   AF-A0AAW2JF20-F1
#
_cell.length_a   1.000
_cell.length_b   1.000
_cell.length_c   1.000
_cell.angle_alpha   90.00
_cell.angle_beta   90.00
_cell.angle_gamma   90.00
#
_symmetry.space_group_name_H-M   'P 1'
#
loop_
_entity.id
_entity.type
_entity.pdbx_description
1 polymer ?
#
loop_
_entity_poly.entity_id
_entity_poly.type
_entity_poly.pdbx_seq_one_letter_code
_entity_poly.pdbx_strand_id
1 'polypeptide(L)'
;MVVNGMLEMLDAMIQNGLKPDKVTFLSALTGCNHSGLIKEGRLLFYSMQTHYGLYPERPHYSCMVDLLSRAGLLDEAEELIKDTPWQGDPVIWSSILRSSRIHKNEQVGKRAAKMLMDLAGEPFWLVTGF
;
A
#
# COMPACT_ATOMS: atom_id res chain seq x y z
N MET A 1 19.68 -6.24 16.42
CA MET A 1 19.66 -7.38 15.48
C MET A 1 18.24 -7.61 15.00
N VAL A 2 17.82 -6.93 13.93
CA VAL A 2 16.93 -7.44 12.86
C VAL A 2 17.14 -6.44 11.71
N VAL A 3 18.17 -6.64 10.91
CA VAL A 3 18.37 -5.85 9.68
C VAL A 3 18.17 -6.84 8.54
N ASN A 4 16.98 -6.78 7.91
CA ASN A 4 16.76 -6.97 6.48
C ASN A 4 16.91 -8.34 5.78
N GLY A 5 16.34 -9.43 6.34
CA GLY A 5 16.29 -10.72 5.63
C GLY A 5 15.66 -10.68 4.22
N MET A 6 14.76 -9.72 3.92
CA MET A 6 14.16 -9.57 2.58
C MET A 6 15.09 -8.91 1.55
N LEU A 7 15.88 -7.91 1.97
CA LEU A 7 16.87 -7.30 1.09
C LEU A 7 18.05 -8.25 0.88
N GLU A 8 18.47 -8.96 1.92
CA GLU A 8 19.49 -10.00 1.82
C GLU A 8 19.06 -11.15 0.88
N MET A 9 17.78 -11.53 0.89
CA MET A 9 17.25 -12.53 -0.03
C MET A 9 17.25 -12.04 -1.48
N LEU A 10 16.88 -10.77 -1.72
CA LEU A 10 16.98 -10.16 -3.05
C LEU A 10 18.43 -10.07 -3.52
N ASP A 11 19.34 -9.62 -2.65
CA ASP A 11 20.77 -9.53 -2.94
C ASP A 11 21.35 -10.90 -3.23
N ALA A 12 20.98 -11.93 -2.46
CA ALA A 12 21.39 -13.30 -2.70
C ALA A 12 20.85 -13.82 -4.04
N MET A 13 19.59 -13.55 -4.41
CA MET A 13 19.07 -13.90 -5.74
C MET A 13 19.92 -13.28 -6.85
N ILE A 14 20.24 -11.99 -6.74
CA ILE A 14 21.04 -11.25 -7.72
C ILE A 14 22.46 -11.82 -7.81
N GLN A 15 23.09 -12.11 -6.67
CA GLN A 15 24.42 -12.74 -6.59
C GLN A 15 24.45 -14.13 -7.25
N ASN A 16 23.33 -14.86 -7.19
CA ASN A 16 23.16 -16.16 -7.87
C ASN A 16 22.72 -16.03 -9.34
N GLY A 17 22.70 -14.82 -9.92
CA GLY A 17 22.31 -14.58 -11.30
C GLY A 17 20.81 -14.67 -11.58
N LEU A 18 19.98 -14.74 -10.54
CA LEU A 18 18.52 -14.72 -10.65
C LEU A 18 18.03 -13.27 -10.70
N LYS A 19 17.16 -12.97 -11.66
CA LYS A 19 16.55 -11.65 -11.79
C LYS A 19 15.25 -11.59 -10.97
N PRO A 20 15.12 -10.65 -10.00
CA PRO A 20 13.85 -10.43 -9.31
C PRO A 20 12.74 -10.08 -10.29
N ASP A 21 11.56 -10.63 -10.07
CA ASP A 21 10.34 -10.35 -10.82
C ASP A 21 9.25 -9.73 -9.93
N LYS A 22 8.08 -9.46 -10.51
CA LYS A 22 6.94 -8.88 -9.78
C LYS A 22 6.52 -9.74 -8.58
N VAL A 23 6.57 -11.07 -8.69
CA VAL A 23 6.19 -11.98 -7.60
C VAL A 23 7.21 -11.91 -6.46
N THR A 24 8.49 -11.81 -6.79
CA THR A 24 9.58 -11.62 -5.83
C THR A 24 9.38 -10.33 -5.04
N PHE A 25 9.09 -9.22 -5.72
CA PHE A 25 8.83 -7.93 -5.10
C PHE A 25 7.57 -7.93 -4.22
N LEU A 26 6.47 -8.52 -4.69
CA LEU A 26 5.25 -8.64 -3.89
C LEU A 26 5.50 -9.44 -2.60
N SER A 27 6.27 -10.53 -2.68
CA SER A 27 6.64 -11.34 -1.52
C SER A 27 7.48 -10.52 -0.53
N ALA A 28 8.48 -9.79 -1.02
CA ALA A 28 9.32 -8.92 -0.21
C ALA A 28 8.51 -7.80 0.47
N LEU A 29 7.64 -7.11 -0.27
CA LEU A 29 6.74 -6.08 0.25
C LEU A 29 5.78 -6.63 1.30
N THR A 30 5.26 -7.84 1.12
CA THR A 30 4.37 -8.48 2.11
C THR A 30 5.09 -8.73 3.44
N GLY A 31 6.36 -9.15 3.40
CA GLY A 31 7.18 -9.27 4.60
C GLY A 31 7.43 -7.92 5.27
N CYS A 32 7.70 -6.86 4.50
CA CYS A 32 7.82 -5.50 5.02
C CYS A 32 6.51 -5.03 5.68
N ASN A 33 5.37 -5.30 5.05
CA ASN A 33 4.05 -4.98 5.59
C ASN A 33 3.82 -5.66 6.94
N HIS A 34 4.05 -6.97 7.02
CA HIS A 34 3.85 -7.74 8.25
C HIS A 34 4.81 -7.29 9.37
N SER A 35 6.02 -6.87 9.02
CA SER A 35 7.06 -6.45 9.97
C SER A 35 7.04 -4.95 10.30
N GLY A 36 6.17 -4.16 9.65
CA GLY A 36 6.12 -2.71 9.81
C GLY A 36 7.36 -1.97 9.28
N LEU A 37 8.08 -2.55 8.33
CA LEU A 37 9.32 -2.01 7.77
C LEU A 37 9.04 -1.01 6.65
N ILE A 38 8.66 0.21 7.03
CA ILE A 38 8.20 1.26 6.10
C ILE A 38 9.32 1.70 5.14
N LYS A 39 10.54 1.90 5.65
CA LYS A 39 11.66 2.42 4.84
C LYS A 39 12.04 1.42 3.76
N GLU A 40 12.17 0.16 4.14
CA GLU A 40 12.48 -0.97 3.27
C GLU A 40 11.37 -1.20 2.25
N GLY A 41 10.10 -1.12 2.68
CA GLY A 41 8.95 -1.22 1.79
C GLY A 41 8.97 -0.17 0.67
N ARG A 42 9.27 1.09 1.00
CA ARG A 42 9.42 2.16 -0.01
C ARG A 42 10.58 1.88 -0.97
N LEU A 43 11.74 1.53 -0.43
CA LEU A 43 12.92 1.24 -1.25
C LEU A 43 12.61 0.12 -2.24
N LEU A 44 12.01 -0.98 -1.78
CA LEU A 44 11.58 -2.07 -2.64
C LEU A 44 10.58 -1.60 -3.70
N PHE A 45 9.49 -0.95 -3.30
CA PHE A 45 8.43 -0.51 -4.21
C PHE A 45 8.94 0.40 -5.32
N TYR A 46 9.74 1.43 -4.99
CA TYR A 46 10.27 2.37 -5.99
C TYR A 46 11.43 1.77 -6.81
N SER A 47 12.19 0.83 -6.25
CA SER A 47 13.25 0.14 -6.98
C SER A 47 12.70 -0.69 -8.14
N MET A 48 11.47 -1.23 -8.03
CA MET A 48 10.81 -2.01 -9.08
C MET A 48 10.94 -1.31 -10.44
N GLN A 49 10.52 -0.06 -10.53
CA GLN A 49 10.55 0.70 -11.78
C GLN A 49 11.95 1.23 -12.07
N THR A 50 12.60 1.84 -11.07
CA THR A 50 13.85 2.60 -11.27
C THR A 50 15.07 1.73 -11.55
N HIS A 51 15.14 0.53 -10.98
CA HIS A 51 16.29 -0.37 -11.08
C HIS A 51 15.99 -1.65 -11.87
N TYR A 52 14.75 -2.14 -11.84
CA TYR A 52 14.38 -3.42 -12.46
C TYR A 52 13.47 -3.29 -13.69
N GLY A 53 12.98 -2.08 -14.01
CA GLY A 53 12.07 -1.84 -15.13
C GLY A 53 10.70 -2.50 -14.99
N LEU A 54 10.29 -2.82 -13.76
CA LEU A 54 9.03 -3.45 -13.41
C LEU A 54 8.03 -2.39 -12.93
N TYR A 55 6.90 -2.28 -13.62
CA TYR A 55 5.81 -1.42 -13.15
C TYR A 55 5.03 -2.12 -12.03
N PRO A 56 4.80 -1.45 -10.89
CA PRO A 56 3.96 -1.99 -9.82
C PRO A 56 2.53 -2.23 -10.30
N GLU A 57 1.98 -3.39 -9.93
CA GLU A 57 0.59 -3.77 -10.20
C GLU A 57 -0.27 -3.64 -8.95
N ARG A 58 -1.60 -3.79 -9.11
CA ARG A 58 -2.59 -3.71 -8.02
C ARG A 58 -2.14 -4.34 -6.70
N PRO A 59 -1.63 -5.59 -6.65
CA PRO A 59 -1.22 -6.21 -5.37
C PRO A 59 -0.09 -5.46 -4.66
N HIS A 60 0.83 -4.85 -5.40
CA HIS A 60 1.95 -4.08 -4.85
C HIS A 60 1.43 -2.78 -4.22
N TYR A 61 0.50 -2.08 -4.90
CA TYR A 61 -0.15 -0.89 -4.36
C TYR A 61 -0.97 -1.23 -3.11
N SER A 62 -1.79 -2.28 -3.15
CA SER A 62 -2.57 -2.70 -1.97
C SER A 62 -1.66 -3.01 -0.77
N CYS A 63 -0.53 -3.69 -1.00
CA CYS A 63 0.44 -4.02 0.03
C CYS A 63 1.09 -2.76 0.63
N MET A 64 1.52 -1.82 -0.20
CA MET A 64 2.12 -0.56 0.26
C MET A 64 1.11 0.34 0.99
N VAL A 65 -0.12 0.42 0.50
CA VAL A 65 -1.19 1.16 1.20
C VAL A 65 -1.46 0.55 2.56
N ASP A 66 -1.53 -0.78 2.68
CA ASP A 66 -1.75 -1.44 3.97
C ASP A 66 -0.60 -1.12 4.95
N LEU A 67 0.66 -1.22 4.49
CA LEU A 67 1.84 -0.89 5.28
C LEU A 67 1.80 0.57 5.79
N LEU A 68 1.54 1.52 4.89
CA LEU A 68 1.46 2.96 5.24
C LEU A 68 0.27 3.24 6.17
N SER A 69 -0.89 2.67 5.88
CA SER A 69 -2.12 2.89 6.65
C SER A 69 -2.00 2.38 8.08
N ARG A 70 -1.42 1.18 8.26
CA ARG A 70 -1.15 0.59 9.58
C ARG A 70 -0.17 1.42 10.38
N ALA A 71 0.79 2.08 9.72
CA ALA A 71 1.73 3.00 10.33
C ALA A 71 1.14 4.39 10.64
N GLY A 72 -0.11 4.66 10.25
CA GLY A 72 -0.76 5.97 10.45
C GLY A 72 -0.37 7.03 9.40
N LEU A 73 0.38 6.63 8.37
CA LEU A 73 0.79 7.49 7.25
C LEU A 73 -0.30 7.56 6.18
N LEU A 74 -1.50 7.96 6.62
CA LEU A 74 -2.73 7.83 5.83
C LEU A 74 -2.78 8.77 4.63
N ASP A 75 -2.33 10.03 4.78
CA ASP A 75 -2.27 10.97 3.66
C ASP A 75 -1.30 10.48 2.57
N GLU A 76 -0.19 9.84 2.97
CA GLU A 76 0.74 9.24 2.02
C GLU A 76 0.13 8.02 1.33
N ALA A 77 -0.65 7.21 2.06
CA ALA A 77 -1.35 6.07 1.49
C ALA A 77 -2.38 6.50 0.42
N GLU A 78 -3.09 7.62 0.65
CA GLU A 78 -4.00 8.23 -0.33
C GLU A 78 -3.23 8.76 -1.56
N GLU A 79 -2.16 9.52 -1.35
CA GLU A 79 -1.37 10.06 -2.47
C GLU A 79 -0.70 8.95 -3.30
N LEU A 80 -0.34 7.81 -2.69
CA LEU A 80 0.26 6.68 -3.42
C LEU A 80 -0.67 6.07 -4.48
N ILE A 81 -1.98 6.09 -4.25
CA ILE A 81 -2.97 5.51 -5.17
C ILE A 81 -3.64 6.56 -6.06
N LYS A 82 -3.41 7.84 -5.77
CA LYS A 82 -3.86 8.95 -6.59
C LYS A 82 -3.23 8.86 -7.97
N ASP A 83 -4.01 9.16 -9.00
CA ASP A 83 -3.60 9.09 -10.41
C ASP A 83 -3.15 7.69 -10.88
N THR A 84 -3.48 6.64 -10.10
CA THR A 84 -3.29 5.25 -10.51
C THR A 84 -4.60 4.64 -11.03
N PRO A 85 -4.55 3.60 -11.88
CA PRO A 85 -5.75 2.82 -12.25
C PRO A 85 -6.51 2.21 -11.06
N TRP A 86 -5.89 2.18 -9.88
CA TRP A 86 -6.40 1.56 -8.66
C TRP A 86 -7.04 2.57 -7.69
N GLN A 87 -7.13 3.86 -8.07
CA GLN A 87 -7.78 4.89 -7.26
C GLN A 87 -9.24 4.55 -6.94
N GLY A 88 -9.91 3.74 -7.76
CA GLY A 88 -11.28 3.27 -7.54
C GLY A 88 -11.40 1.93 -6.81
N ASP A 89 -10.34 1.41 -6.18
CA ASP A 89 -10.37 0.09 -5.56
C ASP A 89 -11.02 0.14 -4.15
N PRO A 90 -12.19 -0.48 -3.94
CA PRO A 90 -12.89 -0.44 -2.66
C PRO A 90 -12.12 -1.19 -1.55
N VAL A 91 -11.28 -2.17 -1.89
CA VAL A 91 -10.48 -2.90 -0.89
C VAL A 91 -9.42 -1.97 -0.29
N ILE A 92 -8.78 -1.16 -1.14
CA ILE A 92 -7.76 -0.18 -0.73
C ILE A 92 -8.38 0.87 0.19
N TRP A 93 -9.51 1.48 -0.22
CA TRP A 93 -10.20 2.49 0.60
C TRP A 93 -10.77 1.93 1.90
N SER A 94 -11.19 0.66 1.92
CA SER A 94 -11.61 -0.01 3.15
C SER A 94 -10.47 -0.15 4.17
N SER A 95 -9.24 -0.43 3.70
CA SER A 95 -8.05 -0.47 4.57
C SER A 95 -7.71 0.91 5.14
N ILE A 96 -7.73 1.95 4.29
CA ILE A 96 -7.52 3.35 4.71
C ILE A 96 -8.57 3.74 5.75
N LEU A 97 -9.87 3.53 5.49
CA LEU A 97 -10.95 3.86 6.41
C LEU A 97 -10.80 3.16 7.77
N ARG A 98 -10.49 1.87 7.75
CA ARG A 98 -10.25 1.10 8.98
C ARG A 98 -9.10 1.70 9.78
N SER A 99 -8.00 2.02 9.12
CA SER A 99 -6.80 2.57 9.76
C SER A 99 -7.03 4.00 10.28
N SER A 100 -7.80 4.83 9.56
CA SER A 100 -8.23 6.16 10.02
C SER A 100 -8.95 6.13 11.36
N ARG A 101 -9.79 5.11 11.59
CA ARG A 101 -10.48 4.92 12.88
C ARG A 101 -9.50 4.56 14.00
N ILE A 102 -8.54 3.68 13.72
CA ILE A 102 -7.51 3.25 14.68
C ILE A 102 -6.65 4.44 15.09
N HIS A 103 -6.22 5.25 14.12
CA HIS A 103 -5.35 6.41 14.32
C HIS A 103 -6.10 7.71 14.66
N LYS A 104 -7.44 7.65 14.77
CA LYS A 104 -8.32 8.80 15.02
C LYS A 104 -8.13 9.96 14.02
N ASN A 105 -7.77 9.65 12.78
CA ASN A 105 -7.66 10.63 11.70
C ASN A 105 -9.04 10.80 11.03
N GLU A 106 -9.85 11.70 11.58
CA GLU A 106 -11.20 11.95 11.11
C GLU A 106 -11.24 12.49 9.66
N GLN A 107 -10.25 13.28 9.27
CA GLN A 107 -10.21 13.91 7.95
C GLN A 107 -10.04 12.86 6.83
N VAL A 108 -9.00 12.01 6.94
CA VAL A 108 -8.78 10.89 6.02
C VAL A 108 -9.96 9.91 6.10
N GLY A 109 -10.48 9.64 7.30
CA GLY A 109 -11.65 8.78 7.48
C GLY A 109 -12.89 9.25 6.69
N LYS A 110 -13.19 10.54 6.73
CA LYS A 110 -14.30 11.15 5.96
C LYS A 110 -14.07 11.02 4.45
N ARG A 111 -12.85 11.27 3.96
CA ARG A 111 -12.52 11.13 2.53
C ARG A 111 -12.66 9.68 2.07
N ALA A 112 -12.11 8.72 2.82
CA ALA A 112 -12.19 7.30 2.50
C ALA A 112 -13.64 6.78 2.51
N ALA A 113 -14.46 7.20 3.47
CA ALA A 113 -15.87 6.85 3.51
C ALA A 113 -16.64 7.41 2.30
N LYS A 114 -16.40 8.68 1.95
CA LYS A 114 -17.00 9.30 0.76
C LYS A 114 -16.63 8.53 -0.52
N MET A 115 -15.36 8.18 -0.70
CA MET A 115 -14.90 7.41 -1.86
C MET A 115 -15.61 6.05 -1.96
N LEU A 116 -15.75 5.32 -0.85
CA LEU A 116 -16.46 4.04 -0.82
C LEU A 116 -17.95 4.17 -1.17
N MET A 117 -18.60 5.24 -0.73
CA MET A 117 -20.00 5.52 -1.06
C MET A 117 -20.17 5.86 -2.54
N ASP A 118 -19.31 6.74 -3.06
CA ASP A 118 -19.29 7.11 -4.48
C ASP A 118 -19.07 5.86 -5.37
N LEU A 119 -18.20 4.92 -4.95
CA LEU A 119 -17.97 3.65 -5.64
C LEU A 119 -19.14 2.66 -5.55
N ALA A 120 -19.90 2.67 -4.46
CA ALA A 120 -21.09 1.84 -4.31
C ALA A 120 -22.31 2.37 -5.09
N GLY A 121 -22.21 3.59 -5.64
CA GLY A 121 -23.37 4.32 -6.16
C GLY A 121 -24.33 4.76 -5.04
N GLU A 122 -23.86 4.75 -3.80
CA GLU A 122 -24.66 5.10 -2.63
C GLU A 122 -24.51 6.57 -2.30
N PRO A 123 -25.62 7.31 -2.16
CA PRO A 123 -25.57 8.70 -1.80
C PRO A 123 -25.09 8.94 -0.36
N PHE A 124 -24.06 9.78 -0.19
CA PHE A 124 -23.37 10.07 1.10
C PHE A 124 -24.29 10.38 2.30
N TRP A 125 -25.47 10.97 2.03
CA TRP A 125 -26.43 11.41 3.03
C TRP A 125 -27.25 10.28 3.64
N LEU A 126 -27.40 9.13 2.97
CA LEU A 126 -28.16 7.98 3.49
C LEU A 126 -27.54 7.38 4.76
N VAL A 127 -26.24 7.54 4.94
CA VAL A 127 -25.49 6.90 6.04
C VAL A 127 -25.27 7.84 7.22
N THR A 128 -25.34 9.16 6.97
CA THR A 128 -25.20 10.19 8.02
C THR A 128 -26.53 10.63 8.64
N GLY A 129 -27.67 10.15 8.11
CA GLY A 129 -28.98 10.36 8.73
C GLY A 129 -29.43 11.82 8.78
N PHE A 130 -29.37 12.52 7.64
CA PHE A 130 -30.08 13.79 7.44
C PHE A 130 -31.35 13.58 6.63
#